data_AF-A0AAD2GEN6-F1
#
_entry.id   AF-A0AAD2GEN6-F1
#
_cell.length_a   1.000
_cell.length_b   1.000
_cell.length_c   1.000
_cell.angle_alpha   90.00
_cell.angle_beta   90.00
_cell.angle_gamma   90.00
#
_symmetry.space_group_name_H-M   'P 1'
#
loop_
_entity.id
_entity.type
_entity.pdbx_description
1 polymer ?
#
loop_
_entity_poly.entity_id
_entity_poly.type
_entity_poly.pdbx_seq_one_letter_code
_entity_poly.pdbx_strand_id
1 'polypeptide(L)'
;MAATRIAWRNYIRDVLDFSQDEAQEIVIEQGFSSPAFFARSTRENIDSLVKQINRTVIDPGNDPDTTFSINQAQKIMLYDLCDYCRFIFMVDRQHDPAFGTQANLAKINRYYSHLKNKSNEFEDISEVMPPKFDNKNTVELMESLEQWLKRNRGKGGTLLTYVICEHQNPDDNPTADPGFLMPSVEDEAIRRSLHREDQFVANNKAVWNMLYSVCHGTDAWPVLKGYKTTENGRQAYLDLVAHYQGEGQLNKRRDSAYRILNTTHYNGKKNFSFEKFCGTGSWCL
;
A
#
# COMPACT_ATOMS: atom_id res chain seq x y z
N MET A 1 -4.75 -31.50 3.34
CA MET A 1 -5.01 -31.07 1.96
C MET A 1 -6.46 -31.29 1.52
N ALA A 2 -7.04 -32.49 1.67
CA ALA A 2 -8.45 -32.74 1.29
C ALA A 2 -9.48 -31.86 2.04
N ALA A 3 -9.32 -31.70 3.37
CA ALA A 3 -10.23 -30.85 4.17
C ALA A 3 -10.21 -29.37 3.75
N THR A 4 -9.04 -28.81 3.46
CA THR A 4 -8.87 -27.42 3.00
C THR A 4 -9.52 -27.19 1.63
N ARG A 5 -9.42 -28.18 0.73
CA ARG A 5 -10.04 -28.15 -0.60
C ARG A 5 -11.57 -28.17 -0.51
N ILE A 6 -12.12 -28.97 0.41
CA ILE A 6 -13.57 -29.04 0.65
C ILE A 6 -14.07 -27.71 1.21
N ALA A 7 -13.37 -27.12 2.18
CA ALA A 7 -13.74 -25.82 2.74
C ALA A 7 -13.75 -24.72 1.67
N TRP A 8 -12.73 -24.68 0.81
CA TRP A 8 -12.65 -23.71 -0.30
C TRP A 8 -13.76 -23.89 -1.33
N ARG A 9 -14.09 -25.13 -1.70
CA ARG A 9 -15.22 -25.43 -2.58
C ARG A 9 -16.55 -24.96 -1.98
N ASN A 10 -16.76 -25.25 -0.70
CA ASN A 10 -17.98 -24.84 0.00
C ASN A 10 -18.08 -23.30 0.08
N TYR A 11 -16.97 -22.60 0.28
CA TYR A 11 -16.94 -21.14 0.21
C TYR A 11 -17.36 -20.60 -1.16
N ILE A 12 -16.82 -21.14 -2.26
CA ILE A 12 -17.21 -20.72 -3.62
C ILE A 12 -18.71 -20.95 -3.86
N ARG A 13 -19.25 -22.08 -3.40
CA ARG A 13 -20.67 -22.37 -3.51
C ARG A 13 -21.53 -21.45 -2.63
N ASP A 14 -21.26 -21.43 -1.33
CA ASP A 14 -22.16 -20.87 -0.31
C ASP A 14 -22.05 -19.34 -0.19
N VAL A 15 -20.86 -18.78 -0.44
CA VAL A 15 -20.60 -17.34 -0.28
C VAL A 15 -20.58 -16.61 -1.61
N LEU A 16 -20.06 -17.24 -2.67
CA LEU A 16 -19.96 -16.64 -4.00
C LEU A 16 -21.13 -17.02 -4.93
N ASP A 17 -22.08 -17.82 -4.44
CA ASP A 17 -23.33 -18.18 -5.13
C ASP A 17 -23.10 -18.91 -6.46
N PHE A 18 -22.11 -19.81 -6.46
CA PHE A 18 -21.91 -20.79 -7.53
C PHE A 18 -22.71 -22.05 -7.23
N SER A 19 -23.17 -22.74 -8.27
CA SER A 19 -23.83 -24.04 -8.12
C SER A 19 -22.84 -25.08 -7.56
N GLN A 20 -23.39 -26.17 -7.01
CA GLN A 20 -22.59 -27.28 -6.49
C GLN A 20 -21.64 -27.85 -7.56
N ASP A 21 -22.12 -27.97 -8.79
CA ASP A 21 -21.37 -28.54 -9.91
C ASP A 21 -20.32 -27.57 -10.44
N GLU A 22 -20.64 -26.27 -10.52
CA GLU A 22 -19.68 -25.22 -10.87
C GLU A 22 -18.51 -25.17 -9.88
N ALA A 23 -18.82 -25.15 -8.57
CA ALA A 23 -17.79 -25.12 -7.53
C ALA A 23 -16.92 -26.38 -7.56
N GLN A 24 -17.51 -27.54 -7.85
CA GLN A 24 -16.78 -28.79 -8.02
C GLN A 24 -15.86 -28.74 -9.24
N GLU A 25 -16.34 -28.31 -10.40
CA GLU A 25 -15.54 -28.21 -11.61
C GLU A 25 -14.34 -27.26 -11.41
N ILE A 26 -14.57 -26.07 -10.85
CA ILE A 26 -13.52 -25.08 -10.58
C ILE A 26 -12.43 -25.66 -9.66
N VAL A 27 -12.83 -26.25 -8.53
CA VAL A 27 -11.90 -26.63 -7.46
C VAL A 27 -11.31 -28.01 -7.64
N ILE A 28 -12.12 -28.97 -8.10
CA ILE A 28 -11.77 -30.39 -8.21
C ILE A 28 -11.13 -30.71 -9.56
N GLU A 29 -11.80 -30.36 -10.65
CA GLU A 29 -11.37 -30.75 -12.00
C GLU A 29 -10.30 -29.80 -12.56
N GLN A 30 -10.51 -28.48 -12.41
CA GLN A 30 -9.62 -27.47 -12.96
C GLN A 30 -8.48 -27.06 -12.01
N GLY A 31 -8.48 -27.57 -10.78
CA GLY A 31 -7.36 -27.45 -9.84
C GLY A 31 -7.23 -26.10 -9.11
N PHE A 32 -8.21 -25.20 -9.20
CA PHE A 32 -8.25 -23.92 -8.48
C PHE A 32 -8.60 -24.10 -7.00
N SER A 33 -7.73 -24.82 -6.30
CA SER A 33 -8.02 -25.47 -5.02
C SER A 33 -7.69 -24.68 -3.77
N SER A 34 -7.18 -23.46 -3.93
CA SER A 34 -6.84 -22.60 -2.80
C SER A 34 -6.80 -21.11 -3.19
N PRO A 35 -6.89 -20.20 -2.20
CA PRO A 35 -6.64 -18.78 -2.42
C PRO A 35 -5.30 -18.48 -3.12
N ALA A 36 -4.26 -19.29 -2.86
CA ALA A 36 -2.93 -19.10 -3.45
C ALA A 36 -2.93 -19.26 -4.97
N PHE A 37 -3.73 -20.19 -5.51
CA PHE A 37 -3.86 -20.37 -6.95
C PHE A 37 -4.55 -19.16 -7.59
N PHE A 38 -5.65 -18.68 -6.99
CA PHE A 38 -6.36 -17.49 -7.47
C PHE A 38 -5.49 -16.23 -7.40
N ALA A 39 -4.67 -16.06 -6.37
CA ALA A 39 -3.76 -14.92 -6.25
C ALA A 39 -2.77 -14.84 -7.43
N ARG A 40 -2.28 -15.99 -7.91
CA ARG A 40 -1.31 -16.07 -9.01
C ARG A 40 -1.94 -16.10 -10.40
N SER A 41 -3.24 -16.41 -10.48
CA SER A 41 -3.95 -16.54 -11.75
C SER A 41 -4.13 -15.19 -12.40
N THR A 42 -3.95 -15.09 -13.71
CA THR A 42 -4.22 -13.87 -14.50
C THR A 42 -5.66 -13.85 -15.00
N ARG A 43 -6.11 -12.73 -15.60
CA ARG A 43 -7.44 -12.67 -16.23
C ARG A 43 -7.55 -13.66 -17.39
N GLU A 44 -6.46 -13.90 -18.11
CA GLU A 44 -6.38 -14.88 -19.20
C GLU A 44 -6.50 -16.32 -18.67
N ASN A 45 -5.94 -16.61 -17.49
CA ASN A 45 -6.15 -17.91 -16.84
C ASN A 45 -7.64 -18.12 -16.50
N ILE A 46 -8.31 -17.11 -15.97
CA ILE A 46 -9.75 -17.16 -15.66
C ILE A 46 -10.60 -17.25 -16.93
N ASP A 47 -10.23 -16.53 -18.00
CA ASP A 47 -10.90 -16.65 -19.30
C ASP A 47 -10.79 -18.05 -19.88
N SER A 48 -9.63 -18.67 -19.74
CA SER A 48 -9.38 -20.04 -20.19
C SER A 48 -10.17 -21.04 -19.36
N LEU A 49 -10.19 -20.88 -18.03
CA LEU A 49 -11.02 -21.66 -17.11
C LEU A 49 -12.49 -21.62 -17.51
N VAL A 50 -13.07 -20.43 -17.65
CA VAL A 50 -14.49 -20.27 -18.03
C VAL A 50 -14.79 -20.90 -19.39
N LYS A 51 -13.88 -20.75 -20.36
CA LYS A 51 -14.03 -21.40 -21.68
C LYS A 51 -13.99 -22.92 -21.60
N GLN A 52 -13.13 -23.49 -20.74
CA GLN A 52 -13.03 -24.93 -20.55
C GLN A 52 -14.31 -25.47 -19.92
N ILE A 53 -14.76 -24.85 -18.82
CA ILE A 53 -16.00 -25.23 -18.13
C ILE A 53 -17.19 -25.19 -19.10
N ASN A 54 -17.37 -24.08 -19.81
CA ASN A 54 -18.49 -23.94 -20.74
C ASN A 54 -18.39 -24.86 -21.97
N ARG A 55 -17.21 -25.41 -22.32
CA ARG A 55 -17.06 -26.41 -23.40
C ARG A 55 -17.49 -27.80 -22.95
N THR A 56 -17.06 -28.23 -21.75
CA THR A 56 -17.43 -29.53 -21.16
C THR A 56 -18.95 -29.70 -21.06
N VAL A 57 -19.66 -28.58 -20.93
CA VAL A 57 -21.12 -28.50 -20.79
C VAL A 57 -21.84 -28.70 -22.13
N ILE A 58 -21.23 -28.32 -23.26
CA ILE A 58 -21.86 -28.36 -24.60
C ILE A 58 -21.71 -29.74 -25.28
N ASP A 59 -21.03 -30.70 -24.65
CA ASP A 59 -20.85 -32.03 -25.25
C ASP A 59 -22.21 -32.72 -25.51
N PRO A 60 -22.52 -33.13 -26.75
CA PRO A 60 -23.86 -33.53 -27.19
C PRO A 60 -24.37 -34.86 -26.59
N GLY A 61 -23.61 -35.45 -25.67
CA GLY A 61 -24.00 -36.64 -24.90
C GLY A 61 -24.53 -36.35 -23.50
N ASN A 62 -24.48 -35.10 -23.02
CA ASN A 62 -24.98 -34.72 -21.70
C ASN A 62 -26.48 -34.39 -21.72
N ASP A 63 -27.17 -34.75 -20.65
CA ASP A 63 -28.58 -34.43 -20.43
C ASP A 63 -28.75 -32.90 -20.37
N PRO A 64 -29.60 -32.27 -21.21
CA PRO A 64 -29.81 -30.83 -21.24
C PRO A 64 -30.16 -30.24 -19.86
N ASP A 65 -30.80 -31.01 -18.97
CA ASP A 65 -31.19 -30.56 -17.63
C ASP A 65 -30.03 -30.55 -16.60
N THR A 66 -28.83 -31.02 -16.98
CA THR A 66 -27.61 -31.02 -16.13
C THR A 66 -26.53 -30.03 -16.57
N THR A 67 -26.84 -29.15 -17.53
CA THR A 67 -25.86 -28.19 -18.06
C THR A 67 -25.75 -26.94 -17.15
N PHE A 68 -24.70 -26.88 -16.34
CA PHE A 68 -24.31 -25.65 -15.63
C PHE A 68 -23.36 -24.83 -16.50
N SER A 69 -23.45 -23.50 -16.52
CA SER A 69 -22.54 -22.68 -17.32
C SER A 69 -22.17 -21.42 -16.56
N ILE A 70 -20.90 -21.05 -16.61
CA ILE A 70 -20.45 -19.80 -15.99
C ILE A 70 -20.89 -18.63 -16.86
N ASN A 71 -21.82 -17.85 -16.33
CA ASN A 71 -22.33 -16.64 -16.96
C ASN A 71 -21.37 -15.44 -16.76
N GLN A 72 -21.69 -14.30 -17.37
CA GLN A 72 -20.86 -13.11 -17.30
C GLN A 72 -20.71 -12.54 -15.88
N ALA A 73 -21.75 -12.62 -15.04
CA ALA A 73 -21.69 -12.11 -13.67
C ALA A 73 -20.80 -12.99 -12.78
N GLN A 74 -20.93 -14.31 -12.87
CA GLN A 74 -20.06 -15.27 -12.19
C GLN A 74 -18.61 -15.13 -12.66
N LYS A 75 -18.39 -14.90 -13.94
CA LYS A 75 -17.05 -14.59 -14.49
C LYS A 75 -16.44 -13.33 -13.86
N ILE A 76 -17.21 -12.27 -13.68
CA ILE A 76 -16.76 -11.06 -12.97
C ILE A 76 -16.41 -11.39 -11.52
N MET A 77 -17.24 -12.20 -10.84
CA MET A 77 -16.98 -12.65 -9.48
C MET A 77 -15.65 -13.42 -9.35
N LEU A 78 -15.28 -14.24 -10.34
CA LEU A 78 -13.98 -14.91 -10.36
C LEU A 78 -12.81 -13.93 -10.51
N TYR A 79 -12.97 -12.84 -11.27
CA TYR A 79 -11.97 -11.78 -11.30
C TYR A 79 -11.84 -11.06 -9.96
N ASP A 80 -12.96 -10.76 -9.32
CA ASP A 80 -12.98 -10.11 -8.01
C ASP A 80 -12.35 -11.01 -6.95
N LEU A 81 -12.58 -12.33 -7.04
CA LEU A 81 -11.94 -13.33 -6.20
C LEU A 81 -10.41 -13.36 -6.40
N CYS A 82 -9.93 -13.25 -7.64
CA CYS A 82 -8.48 -13.12 -7.92
C CYS A 82 -7.89 -11.87 -7.25
N ASP A 83 -8.56 -10.73 -7.39
CA ASP A 83 -8.11 -9.46 -6.79
C ASP A 83 -8.11 -9.52 -5.26
N TYR A 84 -9.16 -10.11 -4.66
CA TYR A 84 -9.22 -10.40 -3.22
C TYR A 84 -8.09 -11.31 -2.77
N CYS A 85 -7.84 -12.41 -3.47
CA CYS A 85 -6.78 -13.35 -3.12
C CYS A 85 -5.41 -12.65 -3.18
N ARG A 86 -5.12 -11.86 -4.22
CA ARG A 86 -3.89 -11.06 -4.27
C ARG A 86 -3.77 -10.12 -3.08
N PHE A 87 -4.86 -9.45 -2.73
CA PHE A 87 -4.88 -8.51 -1.62
C PHE A 87 -4.56 -9.18 -0.30
N ILE A 88 -5.24 -10.28 0.07
CA ILE A 88 -5.00 -10.95 1.36
C ILE A 88 -3.58 -11.51 1.48
N PHE A 89 -2.98 -11.98 0.39
CA PHE A 89 -1.57 -12.39 0.38
C PHE A 89 -0.63 -11.20 0.58
N MET A 90 -0.90 -10.08 -0.09
CA MET A 90 -0.12 -8.85 0.05
C MET A 90 -0.11 -8.33 1.50
N VAL A 91 -1.24 -8.43 2.20
CA VAL A 91 -1.41 -7.95 3.60
C VAL A 91 -1.21 -9.03 4.67
N ASP A 92 -0.62 -10.17 4.29
CA ASP A 92 -0.38 -11.33 5.15
C ASP A 92 -1.61 -11.75 5.99
N ARG A 93 -2.77 -11.81 5.35
CA ARG A 93 -4.01 -12.35 5.95
C ARG A 93 -4.33 -13.71 5.38
N GLN A 94 -4.75 -14.60 6.28
CA GLN A 94 -5.36 -15.86 5.88
C GLN A 94 -6.80 -15.62 5.41
N HIS A 95 -7.25 -16.42 4.46
CA HIS A 95 -8.64 -16.37 4.02
C HIS A 95 -9.57 -16.76 5.19
N ASP A 96 -10.57 -15.93 5.40
CA ASP A 96 -11.70 -16.16 6.29
C ASP A 96 -12.99 -15.85 5.48
N PRO A 97 -14.04 -16.70 5.54
CA PRO A 97 -15.30 -16.44 4.85
C PRO A 97 -15.92 -15.07 5.18
N ALA A 98 -15.74 -14.54 6.39
CA ALA A 98 -16.20 -13.21 6.79
C ALA A 98 -15.43 -12.09 6.07
N PHE A 99 -14.17 -12.33 5.68
CA PHE A 99 -13.39 -11.42 4.84
C PHE A 99 -13.76 -11.59 3.37
N GLY A 100 -13.95 -12.81 2.91
CA GLY A 100 -14.24 -13.17 1.52
C GLY A 100 -15.68 -12.96 1.08
N THR A 101 -16.43 -12.02 1.65
CA THR A 101 -17.80 -11.74 1.18
C THR A 101 -17.79 -11.09 -0.21
N GLN A 102 -18.86 -11.30 -0.99
CA GLN A 102 -19.00 -10.65 -2.31
C GLN A 102 -18.85 -9.13 -2.23
N ALA A 103 -19.35 -8.51 -1.16
CA ALA A 103 -19.22 -7.07 -0.92
C ALA A 103 -17.76 -6.62 -0.75
N ASN A 104 -16.95 -7.39 0.00
CA ASN A 104 -15.53 -7.10 0.19
C ASN A 104 -14.72 -7.35 -1.08
N LEU A 105 -15.01 -8.43 -1.81
CA LEU A 105 -14.43 -8.73 -3.12
C LEU A 105 -14.65 -7.54 -4.08
N ALA A 106 -15.89 -7.07 -4.19
CA ALA A 106 -16.22 -5.89 -5.00
C ALA A 106 -15.51 -4.62 -4.52
N LYS A 107 -15.39 -4.41 -3.19
CA LYS A 107 -14.67 -3.26 -2.60
C LYS A 107 -13.19 -3.27 -3.02
N ILE A 108 -12.54 -4.43 -3.00
CA ILE A 108 -11.14 -4.61 -3.41
C ILE A 108 -10.98 -4.47 -4.93
N ASN A 109 -11.89 -5.03 -5.73
CA ASN A 109 -11.86 -4.85 -7.18
C ASN A 109 -12.00 -3.37 -7.58
N ARG A 110 -12.90 -2.62 -6.93
CA ARG A 110 -13.01 -1.17 -7.13
C ARG A 110 -11.70 -0.46 -6.80
N TYR A 111 -11.05 -0.83 -5.70
CA TYR A 111 -9.73 -0.31 -5.35
C TYR A 111 -8.72 -0.55 -6.48
N TYR A 112 -8.54 -1.79 -6.95
CA TYR A 112 -7.60 -2.08 -8.05
C TYR A 112 -8.00 -1.45 -9.39
N SER A 113 -9.30 -1.30 -9.67
CA SER A 113 -9.78 -0.61 -10.87
C SER A 113 -9.42 0.87 -10.82
N HIS A 114 -9.57 1.53 -9.67
CA HIS A 114 -9.08 2.90 -9.48
C HIS A 114 -7.56 2.99 -9.66
N LEU A 115 -6.80 1.98 -9.23
CA LEU A 115 -5.36 1.94 -9.47
C LEU A 115 -5.00 1.83 -10.95
N LYS A 116 -5.68 0.97 -11.71
CA LYS A 116 -5.46 0.80 -13.16
C LYS A 116 -5.82 2.06 -13.95
N ASN A 117 -6.91 2.72 -13.58
CA ASN A 117 -7.29 3.98 -14.21
C ASN A 117 -6.24 5.06 -13.92
N LYS A 118 -5.72 5.12 -12.69
CA LYS A 118 -4.62 6.02 -12.33
C LYS A 118 -3.31 5.68 -13.04
N SER A 119 -2.96 4.40 -13.21
CA SER A 119 -1.73 4.01 -13.91
C SER A 119 -1.79 4.29 -15.42
N ASN A 120 -2.97 4.21 -16.03
CA ASN A 120 -3.17 4.58 -17.43
C ASN A 120 -3.11 6.10 -17.66
N GLU A 121 -3.29 6.90 -16.60
CA GLU A 121 -3.19 8.37 -16.63
C GLU A 121 -1.83 8.88 -16.12
N PHE A 122 -1.11 8.06 -15.34
CA PHE A 122 0.15 8.41 -14.67
C PHE A 122 1.07 7.19 -14.57
N GLU A 123 1.83 6.90 -15.63
CA GLU A 123 3.15 6.28 -15.47
C GLU A 123 4.09 7.37 -14.94
N ASP A 124 4.01 7.76 -13.67
CA ASP A 124 5.14 8.51 -13.12
C ASP A 124 5.19 8.53 -11.61
N ILE A 125 6.40 8.35 -11.09
CA ILE A 125 6.75 8.92 -9.80
C ILE A 125 6.41 10.41 -9.94
N SER A 126 5.51 10.93 -9.10
CA SER A 126 5.04 12.32 -9.13
C SER A 126 6.18 13.27 -9.53
N GLU A 127 6.04 13.90 -10.70
CA GLU A 127 7.03 14.84 -11.26
C GLU A 127 7.33 15.99 -10.30
N VAL A 128 6.37 16.30 -9.40
CA VAL A 128 6.53 17.25 -8.31
C VAL A 128 7.42 16.64 -7.23
N MET A 129 8.70 16.53 -7.56
CA MET A 129 9.78 16.17 -6.67
C MET A 129 9.95 17.27 -5.61
N PRO A 130 10.18 16.92 -4.33
CA PRO A 130 10.59 17.87 -3.31
C PRO A 130 11.83 18.67 -3.73
N PRO A 131 11.99 19.91 -3.25
CA PRO A 131 13.18 20.69 -3.52
C PRO A 131 14.42 19.96 -2.99
N LYS A 132 15.58 20.27 -3.60
CA LYS A 132 16.87 19.80 -3.09
C LYS A 132 17.05 20.24 -1.63
N PHE A 133 17.65 19.36 -0.83
CA PHE A 133 17.94 19.67 0.58
C PHE A 133 18.84 20.90 0.73
N ASP A 134 18.43 21.85 1.59
CA ASP A 134 19.11 23.14 1.80
C ASP A 134 19.56 23.40 3.25
N ASN A 135 19.47 22.38 4.13
CA ASN A 135 19.86 22.41 5.55
C ASN A 135 19.13 23.44 6.44
N LYS A 136 18.24 24.28 5.89
CA LYS A 136 17.51 25.31 6.63
C LYS A 136 16.17 24.80 7.13
N ASN A 137 15.39 24.18 6.24
CA ASN A 137 14.03 23.74 6.53
C ASN A 137 13.95 22.21 6.60
N THR A 138 14.72 21.62 7.52
CA THR A 138 14.88 20.17 7.62
C THR A 138 13.60 19.43 8.01
N VAL A 139 12.65 20.07 8.72
CA VAL A 139 11.32 19.51 9.01
C VAL A 139 10.47 19.46 7.75
N GLU A 140 10.35 20.59 7.06
CA GLU A 140 9.56 20.75 5.84
C GLU A 140 10.03 19.79 4.75
N LEU A 141 11.34 19.52 4.66
CA LEU A 141 11.83 18.51 3.73
C LEU A 141 11.31 17.11 4.09
N MET A 142 11.39 16.70 5.37
CA MET A 142 10.93 15.35 5.75
C MET A 142 9.43 15.18 5.51
N GLU A 143 8.63 16.19 5.83
CA GLU A 143 7.21 16.21 5.53
C GLU A 143 6.96 16.15 4.02
N SER A 144 7.73 16.89 3.22
CA SER A 144 7.64 16.86 1.76
C SER A 144 8.03 15.51 1.17
N LEU A 145 9.06 14.84 1.72
CA LEU A 145 9.48 13.50 1.33
C LEU A 145 8.40 12.47 1.70
N GLU A 146 7.86 12.52 2.91
CA GLU A 146 6.78 11.63 3.33
C GLU A 146 5.53 11.85 2.47
N GLN A 147 5.18 13.10 2.17
CA GLN A 147 4.06 13.44 1.30
C GLN A 147 4.30 12.97 -0.14
N TRP A 148 5.54 13.02 -0.63
CA TRP A 148 5.90 12.49 -1.93
C TRP A 148 5.75 10.97 -1.94
N LEU A 149 6.19 10.26 -0.90
CA LEU A 149 5.95 8.81 -0.76
C LEU A 149 4.45 8.48 -0.66
N LYS A 150 3.64 9.31 0.02
CA LYS A 150 2.16 9.17 0.13
C LYS A 150 1.43 9.31 -1.20
N ARG A 151 2.06 9.94 -2.19
CA ARG A 151 1.47 10.16 -3.53
C ARG A 151 1.94 9.12 -4.54
N ASN A 152 3.03 8.42 -4.25
CA ASN A 152 3.67 7.51 -5.18
C ASN A 152 3.38 6.06 -4.85
N ARG A 153 2.98 5.30 -5.86
CA ARG A 153 2.74 3.85 -5.73
C ARG A 153 3.94 3.07 -6.22
N GLY A 154 4.22 1.99 -5.51
CA GLY A 154 5.21 1.01 -5.93
C GLY A 154 4.59 -0.09 -6.79
N LYS A 155 5.43 -1.07 -7.12
CA LYS A 155 5.01 -2.37 -7.64
C LYS A 155 3.98 -3.00 -6.70
N GLY A 156 2.92 -3.56 -7.27
CA GLY A 156 1.79 -4.13 -6.51
C GLY A 156 0.66 -3.14 -6.20
N GLY A 157 0.87 -1.83 -6.42
CA GLY A 157 -0.17 -0.82 -6.27
C GLY A 157 -0.27 -0.19 -4.88
N THR A 158 0.55 -0.63 -3.92
CA THR A 158 0.64 -0.03 -2.58
C THR A 158 1.43 1.28 -2.62
N LEU A 159 1.02 2.27 -1.82
CA LEU A 159 1.75 3.53 -1.64
C LEU A 159 3.11 3.31 -0.99
N LEU A 160 4.17 3.91 -1.52
CA LEU A 160 5.55 3.71 -1.09
C LEU A 160 5.82 4.08 0.38
N THR A 161 4.90 4.79 1.03
CA THR A 161 4.92 5.00 2.48
C THR A 161 5.00 3.74 3.31
N TYR A 162 4.45 2.61 2.83
CA TYR A 162 4.55 1.35 3.56
C TYR A 162 6.00 0.95 3.80
N VAL A 163 6.91 1.23 2.85
CA VAL A 163 8.34 0.91 2.95
C VAL A 163 8.98 1.56 4.18
N ILE A 164 8.58 2.79 4.49
CA ILE A 164 9.11 3.58 5.61
C ILE A 164 8.28 3.41 6.89
N CYS A 165 7.31 2.50 6.91
CA CYS A 165 6.52 2.23 8.10
C CYS A 165 7.43 1.78 9.26
N GLU A 166 7.08 2.25 10.46
CA GLU A 166 7.79 1.96 11.70
C GLU A 166 7.83 0.45 11.97
N HIS A 167 6.67 -0.21 11.87
CA HIS A 167 6.53 -1.65 12.12
C HIS A 167 6.62 -2.42 10.80
N GLN A 168 7.64 -3.29 10.68
CA GLN A 168 7.78 -4.15 9.49
C GLN A 168 6.82 -5.34 9.51
N ASN A 169 6.56 -5.87 10.70
CA ASN A 169 5.51 -6.84 10.92
C ASN A 169 4.29 -6.09 11.48
N PRO A 170 3.14 -6.12 10.79
CA PRO A 170 1.94 -5.45 11.28
C PRO A 170 1.49 -5.97 12.66
N ASP A 171 1.83 -7.20 13.02
CA ASP A 171 1.46 -7.78 14.30
C ASP A 171 2.34 -7.26 15.46
N ASP A 172 3.43 -6.55 15.16
CA ASP A 172 4.28 -5.86 16.14
C ASP A 172 3.76 -4.44 16.47
N ASN A 173 2.68 -3.99 15.80
CA ASN A 173 2.11 -2.66 16.03
C ASN A 173 1.28 -2.65 17.33
N PRO A 174 1.56 -1.75 18.29
CA PRO A 174 0.85 -1.68 19.56
C PRO A 174 -0.60 -1.17 19.44
N THR A 175 -1.00 -0.63 18.28
CA THR A 175 -2.37 -0.18 18.03
C THR A 175 -3.22 -1.37 17.57
N ALA A 176 -4.35 -1.61 18.25
CA ALA A 176 -5.28 -2.69 17.89
C ALA A 176 -5.63 -2.64 16.38
N ASP A 177 -5.48 -3.77 15.68
CA ASP A 177 -5.85 -3.90 14.27
C ASP A 177 -7.33 -3.46 14.09
N PRO A 178 -7.62 -2.38 13.33
CA PRO A 178 -8.99 -1.88 13.17
C PRO A 178 -9.90 -2.85 12.39
N GLY A 179 -9.34 -3.95 11.89
CA GLY A 179 -10.05 -5.00 11.17
C GLY A 179 -9.81 -4.94 9.67
N PHE A 180 -10.41 -5.91 8.98
CA PHE A 180 -10.28 -6.09 7.54
C PHE A 180 -10.93 -4.92 6.77
N LEU A 181 -10.18 -4.34 5.85
CA LEU A 181 -10.51 -3.19 4.99
C LEU A 181 -10.85 -1.91 5.75
N MET A 182 -10.31 -1.76 6.97
CA MET A 182 -10.55 -0.62 7.87
C MET A 182 -9.28 0.21 8.14
N PRO A 183 -9.41 1.55 8.24
CA PRO A 183 -10.59 2.35 7.89
C PRO A 183 -10.86 2.39 6.37
N SER A 184 -9.86 2.08 5.55
CA SER A 184 -10.01 1.89 4.11
C SER A 184 -9.15 0.72 3.61
N VAL A 185 -9.37 0.31 2.34
CA VAL A 185 -8.55 -0.72 1.67
C VAL A 185 -7.08 -0.27 1.56
N GLU A 186 -6.87 1.02 1.32
CA GLU A 186 -5.53 1.61 1.19
C GLU A 186 -4.79 1.65 2.53
N ASP A 187 -5.48 2.04 3.61
CA ASP A 187 -4.86 2.11 4.93
C ASP A 187 -4.45 0.72 5.44
N GLU A 188 -5.25 -0.30 5.15
CA GLU A 188 -4.84 -1.68 5.43
C GLU A 188 -3.65 -2.10 4.57
N ALA A 189 -3.65 -1.79 3.27
CA ALA A 189 -2.53 -2.09 2.38
C ALA A 189 -1.24 -1.45 2.90
N ILE A 190 -1.24 -0.18 3.30
CA ILE A 190 -0.05 0.51 3.84
C ILE A 190 0.41 -0.15 5.14
N ARG A 191 -0.52 -0.46 6.03
CA ARG A 191 -0.22 -0.95 7.38
C ARG A 191 0.30 -2.38 7.41
N ARG A 192 -0.17 -3.24 6.49
CA ARG A 192 0.08 -4.69 6.54
C ARG A 192 0.90 -5.23 5.36
N SER A 193 1.23 -4.43 4.35
CA SER A 193 2.00 -4.92 3.20
C SER A 193 3.33 -5.53 3.64
N LEU A 194 3.65 -6.70 3.08
CA LEU A 194 4.82 -7.48 3.46
C LEU A 194 6.16 -6.82 3.13
N HIS A 195 7.10 -6.84 4.09
CA HIS A 195 8.47 -6.32 3.94
C HIS A 195 9.51 -7.38 3.56
N ARG A 196 9.11 -8.48 2.91
CA ARG A 196 10.00 -9.64 2.66
C ARG A 196 9.93 -10.25 1.26
N GLU A 197 9.11 -9.69 0.37
CA GLU A 197 8.92 -10.23 -0.98
C GLU A 197 9.57 -9.37 -2.07
N ASP A 198 9.62 -9.88 -3.30
CA ASP A 198 10.17 -9.18 -4.48
C ASP A 198 9.54 -7.79 -4.70
N GLN A 199 8.26 -7.64 -4.33
CA GLN A 199 7.58 -6.35 -4.36
C GLN A 199 8.22 -5.35 -3.40
N PHE A 200 8.57 -5.78 -2.18
CA PHE A 200 9.27 -4.94 -1.22
C PHE A 200 10.65 -4.55 -1.71
N VAL A 201 11.42 -5.48 -2.27
CA VAL A 201 12.76 -5.17 -2.82
C VAL A 201 12.68 -4.10 -3.91
N ALA A 202 11.75 -4.24 -4.86
CA ALA A 202 11.54 -3.26 -5.92
C ALA A 202 11.09 -1.89 -5.37
N ASN A 203 10.16 -1.88 -4.41
CA ASN A 203 9.64 -0.66 -3.81
C ASN A 203 10.67 0.03 -2.91
N ASN A 204 11.49 -0.74 -2.18
CA ASN A 204 12.59 -0.22 -1.38
C ASN A 204 13.64 0.49 -2.24
N LYS A 205 13.95 -0.09 -3.41
CA LYS A 205 14.82 0.54 -4.41
C LYS A 205 14.18 1.79 -5.02
N ALA A 206 12.86 1.81 -5.25
CA ALA A 206 12.16 3.01 -5.71
C ALA A 206 12.27 4.15 -4.68
N VAL A 207 12.07 3.86 -3.39
CA VAL A 207 12.28 4.84 -2.31
C VAL A 207 13.73 5.34 -2.30
N TRP A 208 14.71 4.47 -2.48
CA TRP A 208 16.11 4.90 -2.59
C TRP A 208 16.33 5.89 -3.74
N ASN A 209 15.79 5.61 -4.93
CA ASN A 209 15.92 6.49 -6.09
C ASN A 209 15.28 7.87 -5.83
N MET A 210 14.13 7.89 -5.16
CA MET A 210 13.47 9.12 -4.72
C MET A 210 14.36 9.91 -3.76
N LEU A 211 14.92 9.27 -2.73
CA LEU A 211 15.83 9.95 -1.80
C LEU A 211 17.09 10.46 -2.48
N TYR A 212 17.64 9.68 -3.42
CA TYR A 212 18.81 10.07 -4.20
C TYR A 212 18.54 11.35 -5.01
N SER A 213 17.38 11.45 -5.67
CA SER A 213 17.06 12.64 -6.48
C SER A 213 17.00 13.93 -5.64
N VAL A 214 16.58 13.84 -4.38
CA VAL A 214 16.47 14.98 -3.47
C VAL A 214 17.79 15.30 -2.75
N CYS A 215 18.53 14.27 -2.32
CA CYS A 215 19.67 14.44 -1.42
C CYS A 215 21.03 14.42 -2.13
N HIS A 216 21.14 13.85 -3.33
CA HIS A 216 22.41 13.80 -4.04
C HIS A 216 22.91 15.21 -4.38
N GLY A 217 24.18 15.48 -4.07
CA GLY A 217 24.83 16.79 -4.26
C GLY A 217 24.50 17.83 -3.19
N THR A 218 23.90 17.43 -2.07
CA THR A 218 23.52 18.31 -0.95
C THR A 218 24.24 17.93 0.34
N ASP A 219 24.08 18.75 1.38
CA ASP A 219 24.59 18.47 2.73
C ASP A 219 24.02 17.20 3.38
N ALA A 220 22.90 16.66 2.88
CA ALA A 220 22.33 15.39 3.34
C ALA A 220 23.01 14.16 2.72
N TRP A 221 23.72 14.32 1.59
CA TRP A 221 24.35 13.21 0.88
C TRP A 221 25.28 12.32 1.74
N PRO A 222 26.07 12.86 2.68
CA PRO A 222 26.91 12.05 3.56
C PRO A 222 26.16 11.01 4.39
N VAL A 223 24.88 11.25 4.71
CA VAL A 223 24.01 10.31 5.43
C VAL A 223 23.61 9.14 4.52
N LEU A 224 23.29 9.44 3.26
CA LEU A 224 22.79 8.43 2.32
C LEU A 224 23.89 7.65 1.59
N LYS A 225 25.09 8.22 1.41
CA LYS A 225 26.12 7.67 0.51
C LYS A 225 26.48 6.19 0.74
N GLY A 226 26.35 5.71 1.99
CA GLY A 226 26.62 4.32 2.36
C GLY A 226 25.66 3.31 1.73
N TYR A 227 24.45 3.76 1.39
CA TYR A 227 23.40 2.92 0.82
C TYR A 227 23.44 2.86 -0.72
N LYS A 228 24.37 3.56 -1.38
CA LYS A 228 24.45 3.63 -2.85
C LYS A 228 24.57 2.27 -3.54
N THR A 229 25.32 1.34 -2.94
CA THR A 229 25.53 0.00 -3.51
C THR A 229 24.34 -0.91 -3.26
N THR A 230 23.72 -0.82 -2.07
CA THR A 230 22.59 -1.67 -1.68
C THR A 230 21.24 -1.15 -2.14
N GLU A 231 21.15 0.14 -2.48
CA GLU A 231 19.93 0.87 -2.83
C GLU A 231 18.82 0.69 -1.78
N ASN A 232 19.20 0.70 -0.50
CA ASN A 232 18.29 0.42 0.61
C ASN A 232 17.56 1.70 1.04
N GLY A 233 16.43 1.98 0.39
CA GLY A 233 15.66 3.20 0.59
C GLY A 233 15.10 3.36 2.00
N ARG A 234 14.60 2.28 2.59
CA ARG A 234 14.05 2.25 3.95
C ARG A 234 15.11 2.68 4.96
N GLN A 235 16.26 2.01 4.98
CA GLN A 235 17.29 2.33 5.97
C GLN A 235 17.85 3.73 5.72
N ALA A 236 18.03 4.14 4.46
CA ALA A 236 18.44 5.49 4.12
C ALA A 236 17.44 6.55 4.63
N TYR A 237 16.13 6.31 4.51
CA TYR A 237 15.10 7.20 5.04
C TYR A 237 15.17 7.29 6.57
N LEU A 238 15.26 6.15 7.26
CA LEU A 238 15.30 6.13 8.72
C LEU A 238 16.54 6.82 9.28
N ASP A 239 17.70 6.60 8.67
CA ASP A 239 18.94 7.29 9.06
C ASP A 239 18.86 8.79 8.80
N LEU A 240 18.20 9.19 7.70
CA LEU A 240 17.96 10.59 7.37
C LEU A 240 17.05 11.26 8.42
N VAL A 241 15.97 10.59 8.82
CA VAL A 241 15.08 11.04 9.90
C VAL A 241 15.85 11.09 11.22
N ALA A 242 16.59 10.05 11.59
CA ALA A 242 17.38 10.03 12.82
C ALA A 242 18.43 11.16 12.88
N HIS A 243 19.07 11.48 11.75
CA HIS A 243 20.08 12.54 11.69
C HIS A 243 19.48 13.95 11.84
N TYR A 244 18.35 14.22 11.16
CA TYR A 244 17.77 15.58 11.11
C TYR A 244 16.61 15.83 12.07
N GLN A 245 16.00 14.78 12.61
CA GLN A 245 14.92 14.84 13.61
C GLN A 245 15.29 14.16 14.94
N GLY A 246 16.50 13.64 15.10
CA GLY A 246 16.95 13.06 16.37
C GLY A 246 16.98 14.07 17.52
N GLU A 247 17.04 13.56 18.76
CA GLU A 247 16.97 14.36 19.99
C GLU A 247 17.94 15.53 20.02
N GLY A 248 19.16 15.36 19.49
CA GLY A 248 20.15 16.44 19.42
C GLY A 248 19.69 17.63 18.57
N GLN A 249 18.98 17.40 17.47
CA GLN A 249 18.43 18.46 16.63
C GLN A 249 17.16 19.07 17.24
N LEU A 250 16.32 18.24 17.86
CA LEU A 250 15.17 18.72 18.63
C LEU A 250 15.61 19.65 19.77
N ASN A 251 16.65 19.27 20.52
CA ASN A 251 17.22 20.09 21.57
C ASN A 251 17.80 21.40 21.02
N LYS A 252 18.54 21.36 19.90
CA LYS A 252 19.05 22.59 19.25
C LYS A 252 17.93 23.53 18.80
N ARG A 253 16.83 22.99 18.24
CA ARG A 253 15.65 23.78 17.86
C ARG A 253 14.97 24.38 19.09
N ARG A 254 14.83 23.58 20.15
CA ARG A 254 14.28 24.02 21.44
C ARG A 254 15.12 25.13 22.05
N ASP A 255 16.43 24.98 22.08
CA ASP A 255 17.36 25.98 22.61
C ASP A 255 17.37 27.26 21.76
N SER A 256 17.26 27.13 20.43
CA SER A 256 17.08 28.28 19.53
C SER A 256 15.76 29.00 19.79
N ALA A 257 14.66 28.26 19.99
CA ALA A 257 13.36 28.84 20.33
C ALA A 257 13.41 29.54 21.69
N TYR A 258 14.01 28.92 22.71
CA TYR A 258 14.22 29.56 24.02
C TYR A 258 15.12 30.79 23.92
N ARG A 259 16.16 30.77 23.09
CA ARG A 259 17.00 31.94 22.84
C ARG A 259 16.20 33.07 22.19
N ILE A 260 15.34 32.77 21.21
CA ILE A 260 14.45 33.76 20.60
C ILE A 260 13.50 34.32 21.67
N LEU A 261 12.84 33.48 22.46
CA LEU A 261 11.95 33.93 23.54
C LEU A 261 12.68 34.82 24.55
N ASN A 262 13.89 34.43 24.97
CA ASN A 262 14.69 35.16 25.95
C ASN A 262 15.34 36.44 25.40
N THR A 263 15.40 36.62 24.08
CA THR A 263 15.99 37.83 23.46
C THR A 263 14.95 38.73 22.81
N THR A 264 13.74 38.21 22.59
CA THR A 264 12.58 38.96 22.08
C THR A 264 12.05 39.87 23.18
N HIS A 265 12.56 41.10 23.23
CA HIS A 265 12.07 42.15 24.10
C HIS A 265 11.58 43.35 23.28
N TYR A 266 10.46 43.92 23.68
CA TYR A 266 10.01 45.19 23.15
C TYR A 266 10.87 46.32 23.74
N ASN A 267 11.58 47.05 22.88
CA ASN A 267 12.49 48.12 23.28
C ASN A 267 11.96 49.54 22.97
N GLY A 268 10.69 49.68 22.59
CA GLY A 268 10.07 50.99 22.36
C GLY A 268 10.62 51.77 21.17
N LYS A 269 11.21 51.11 20.15
CA LYS A 269 11.71 51.78 18.95
C LYS A 269 10.59 52.56 18.23
N LYS A 270 10.87 53.83 17.91
CA LYS A 270 9.91 54.83 17.39
C LYS A 270 9.09 54.38 16.16
N ASN A 271 9.62 53.46 15.34
CA ASN A 271 8.96 52.95 14.12
C ASN A 271 8.41 51.52 14.25
N PHE A 272 8.46 50.93 15.44
CA PHE A 272 7.99 49.56 15.72
C PHE A 272 7.09 49.61 16.95
N SER A 273 5.77 49.67 16.74
CA SER A 273 4.79 49.74 17.82
C SER A 273 4.66 48.42 18.57
N PHE A 274 4.16 48.49 19.80
CA PHE A 274 3.87 47.31 20.61
C PHE A 274 2.87 46.37 19.92
N GLU A 275 1.88 46.90 19.20
CA GLU A 275 0.93 46.10 18.41
C GLU A 275 1.64 45.30 17.30
N LYS A 276 2.63 45.89 16.61
CA LYS A 276 3.46 45.16 15.64
C LYS A 276 4.30 44.09 16.32
N PHE A 277 4.87 44.37 17.50
CA PHE A 277 5.61 43.39 18.29
C PHE A 277 4.74 42.18 18.66
N CYS A 278 3.55 42.40 19.21
CA CYS A 278 2.60 41.34 19.56
C CYS A 278 2.10 40.58 18.33
N GLY A 279 1.85 41.26 17.21
CA GLY A 279 1.46 40.61 15.95
C GLY A 279 2.56 39.74 15.33
N THR A 280 3.84 40.07 15.57
CA THR A 280 4.98 39.27 15.09
C THR A 280 5.21 38.03 15.97
N GLY A 281 4.89 38.11 17.27
CA GLY A 281 5.01 37.00 18.22
C GLY A 281 3.91 35.92 18.10
N SER A 282 2.85 36.17 17.33
CA SER A 282 1.72 35.24 17.16
C SER A 282 2.06 33.95 16.39
N TRP A 283 3.28 33.83 15.84
CA TRP A 283 3.76 32.63 15.15
C TRP A 283 4.56 31.68 16.06
N CYS A 284 4.67 31.98 17.35
CA CYS A 284 5.45 31.20 18.32
C CYS A 284 4.62 30.62 19.49
N LEU A 285 3.30 30.61 19.37
CA LEU A 285 2.38 29.93 20.30
C LEU A 285 1.50 28.95 19.53
#